data_AF-A0A242L1S1-F1
#
_entry.id   AF-A0A242L1S1-F1
#
_cell.length_a   1.000
_cell.length_b   1.000
_cell.length_c   1.000
_cell.angle_alpha   90.00
_cell.angle_beta   90.00
_cell.angle_gamma   90.00
#
_symmetry.space_group_name_H-M   'P 1'
#
loop_
_entity.id
_entity.type
_entity.pdbx_description
1 polymer ?
#
loop_
_entity_poly.entity_id
_entity_poly.type
_entity_poly.pdbx_seq_one_letter_code
_entity_poly.pdbx_strand_id
1 'polypeptide(L)'
;MSQPTEKARQIAFLKAHEKEMTEFIRSYSSQDGKITFNWETTAVNTGIAFSEPVLIVKLDISDSSKSEYNNRGYVLRVKTDLKKLNKIRELMVLNDPIYSNIQEGIND
;
A
#
# COMPACT_ATOMS: atom_id res chain seq x y z
N MET A 1 12.86 -26.08 7.68
CA MET A 1 12.03 -24.92 7.27
C MET A 1 12.91 -23.68 7.37
N SER A 2 13.18 -23.00 6.27
CA SER A 2 13.88 -21.71 6.26
C SER A 2 12.99 -20.65 6.91
N GLN A 3 13.57 -19.75 7.71
CA GLN A 3 12.82 -18.63 8.25
C GLN A 3 12.24 -17.80 7.08
N PRO A 4 10.98 -17.33 7.20
CA PRO A 4 10.41 -16.46 6.18
C PRO A 4 11.27 -15.20 6.05
N THR A 5 11.47 -14.74 4.81
CA THR A 5 12.19 -13.49 4.55
C THR A 5 11.47 -12.32 5.20
N GLU A 6 12.20 -11.23 5.47
CA GLU A 6 11.60 -10.04 6.06
C GLU A 6 10.44 -9.49 5.20
N LYS A 7 10.59 -9.52 3.86
CA LYS A 7 9.50 -9.18 2.92
C LYS A 7 8.28 -10.09 3.10
N ALA A 8 8.47 -11.40 3.25
CA ALA A 8 7.37 -12.35 3.46
C ALA A 8 6.64 -12.09 4.79
N ARG A 9 7.37 -11.73 5.86
CA ARG A 9 6.77 -11.34 7.15
C ARG A 9 5.93 -10.06 7.01
N GLN A 10 6.43 -9.07 6.27
CA GLN A 10 5.71 -7.82 6.01
C GLN A 10 4.44 -8.06 5.20
N ILE A 11 4.50 -8.86 4.12
CA ILE A 11 3.32 -9.23 3.32
C ILE A 11 2.30 -9.98 4.19
N ALA A 12 2.74 -10.93 5.01
CA ALA A 12 1.86 -11.68 5.90
C ALA A 12 1.16 -10.76 6.92
N PHE A 13 1.89 -9.81 7.50
CA PHE A 13 1.32 -8.79 8.38
C PHE A 13 0.26 -7.95 7.68
N LEU A 14 0.53 -7.46 6.46
CA LEU A 14 -0.42 -6.67 5.69
C LEU A 14 -1.68 -7.48 5.33
N LYS A 15 -1.52 -8.72 4.85
CA LYS A 15 -2.67 -9.60 4.56
C LYS A 15 -3.52 -9.90 5.79
N ALA A 16 -2.89 -10.07 6.95
CA ALA A 16 -3.63 -10.27 8.21
C ALA A 16 -4.49 -9.05 8.61
N HIS A 17 -4.15 -7.86 8.12
CA HIS A 17 -4.88 -6.62 8.37
C HIS A 17 -5.62 -6.10 7.11
N GLU A 18 -5.80 -6.95 6.08
CA GLU A 18 -6.43 -6.55 4.82
C GLU A 18 -7.80 -5.90 5.05
N LYS A 19 -8.61 -6.47 5.95
CA LYS A 19 -9.93 -5.94 6.31
C LYS A 19 -9.85 -4.51 6.87
N GLU A 20 -8.98 -4.26 7.85
CA GLU A 20 -8.79 -2.93 8.46
C GLU A 20 -8.35 -1.91 7.40
N MET A 21 -7.41 -2.29 6.52
CA MET A 21 -6.94 -1.43 5.43
C MET A 21 -8.05 -1.13 4.42
N THR A 22 -8.83 -2.13 4.02
CA THR A 22 -9.96 -1.96 3.10
C THR A 22 -11.05 -1.06 3.68
N GLU A 23 -11.39 -1.22 4.96
CA GLU A 23 -12.38 -0.38 5.65
C GLU A 23 -11.92 1.08 5.70
N PHE A 24 -10.64 1.33 6.02
CA PHE A 24 -10.07 2.67 5.97
C PHE A 24 -10.16 3.30 4.58
N ILE A 25 -9.72 2.59 3.53
CA ILE A 25 -9.73 3.12 2.14
C ILE A 25 -11.16 3.50 1.73
N ARG A 26 -12.15 2.66 2.03
CA ARG A 26 -13.56 2.95 1.72
C ARG A 26 -14.07 4.19 2.44
N SER A 27 -13.69 4.38 3.72
CA SER A 27 -14.12 5.53 4.53
C SER A 27 -13.55 6.87 4.06
N TYR A 28 -12.31 6.88 3.58
CA TYR A 28 -11.59 8.11 3.21
C TYR A 28 -12.18 8.83 1.99
N SER A 29 -12.89 8.10 1.14
CA SER A 29 -13.23 8.53 -0.22
C SER A 29 -14.69 8.26 -0.58
N SER A 30 -15.48 7.68 0.34
CA SER A 30 -16.80 7.12 0.06
C SER A 30 -16.76 6.14 -1.13
N GLN A 31 -15.66 5.40 -1.28
CA GLN A 31 -15.45 4.48 -2.40
C GLN A 31 -16.25 3.20 -2.20
N ASP A 32 -17.13 2.94 -3.16
CA ASP A 32 -17.92 1.71 -3.34
C ASP A 32 -17.22 0.67 -4.24
N GLY A 33 -16.05 1.01 -4.77
CA GLY A 33 -15.30 0.16 -5.69
C GLY A 33 -14.60 -1.04 -5.04
N LYS A 34 -14.22 -1.99 -5.88
CA LYS A 34 -13.40 -3.15 -5.52
C LYS A 34 -11.95 -2.71 -5.36
N ILE A 35 -11.39 -2.93 -4.17
CA ILE A 35 -9.98 -2.65 -3.86
C ILE A 35 -9.15 -3.92 -4.11
N THR A 36 -8.06 -3.80 -4.85
CA THR A 36 -7.11 -4.89 -5.12
C THR A 36 -5.70 -4.45 -4.75
N PHE A 37 -5.08 -5.16 -3.80
CA PHE A 37 -3.70 -4.90 -3.39
C PHE A 37 -2.71 -5.70 -4.24
N ASN A 38 -1.63 -5.05 -4.67
CA ASN A 38 -0.48 -5.71 -5.29
C ASN A 38 0.57 -6.03 -4.21
N TRP A 39 0.42 -7.16 -3.54
CA TRP A 39 1.27 -7.56 -2.41
C TRP A 39 2.77 -7.62 -2.73
N GLU A 40 3.14 -7.92 -3.98
CA GLU A 40 4.56 -7.99 -4.37
C GLU A 40 5.25 -6.64 -4.37
N THR A 41 4.49 -5.55 -4.41
CA THR A 41 5.01 -4.18 -4.26
C THR A 41 5.28 -3.78 -2.82
N THR A 42 5.02 -4.67 -1.86
CA THR A 42 5.30 -4.41 -0.44
C THR A 42 6.77 -4.06 -0.24
N ALA A 43 7.02 -2.88 0.32
CA ALA A 43 8.36 -2.39 0.60
C ALA A 43 8.38 -1.49 1.84
N VAL A 44 9.56 -1.30 2.41
CA VAL A 44 9.82 -0.25 3.42
C VAL A 44 10.19 1.03 2.68
N ASN A 45 9.44 2.10 2.93
CA ASN A 45 9.73 3.42 2.39
C ASN A 45 10.40 4.28 3.48
N THR A 46 11.60 4.78 3.17
CA THR A 46 12.42 5.67 4.02
C THR A 46 12.50 7.10 3.45
N GLY A 47 11.67 7.42 2.45
CA GLY A 47 11.86 8.48 1.45
C GLY A 47 11.77 9.93 1.92
N ILE A 48 11.83 10.21 3.22
CA ILE A 48 12.01 11.57 3.74
C ILE A 48 13.07 11.51 4.84
N ALA A 49 14.12 12.32 4.69
CA ALA A 49 15.12 12.49 5.74
C ALA A 49 14.42 12.82 7.06
N PHE A 50 14.84 12.15 8.14
CA PHE A 50 14.26 12.30 9.49
C PHE A 50 12.81 11.83 9.69
N SER A 51 12.22 11.10 8.74
CA SER A 51 10.93 10.43 8.95
C SER A 51 11.08 8.98 9.42
N GLU A 52 10.14 8.52 10.25
CA GLU A 52 10.06 7.10 10.60
C GLU A 52 9.76 6.27 9.34
N PRO A 53 10.52 5.20 9.07
CA PRO A 53 10.24 4.29 7.97
C PRO A 53 8.85 3.67 8.09
N VAL A 54 8.14 3.51 6.97
CA VAL A 54 6.80 2.91 6.92
C VAL A 54 6.74 1.78 5.91
N LEU A 55 5.76 0.88 6.06
CA LEU A 55 5.43 -0.04 4.98
C LEU A 55 4.62 0.69 3.91
N ILE A 56 4.85 0.33 2.66
CA ILE A 56 4.03 0.75 1.53
C ILE A 56 3.55 -0.47 0.74
N VAL A 57 2.34 -0.40 0.20
CA VAL A 57 1.79 -1.38 -0.75
C VAL A 57 0.97 -0.64 -1.80
N LYS A 58 1.11 -1.01 -3.07
CA LYS A 58 0.29 -0.47 -4.15
C LYS A 58 -1.08 -1.14 -4.18
N LEU A 59 -2.09 -0.37 -4.56
CA LEU A 59 -3.45 -0.87 -4.77
C LEU A 59 -4.13 -0.17 -5.93
N ASP A 60 -5.12 -0.84 -6.49
CA ASP A 60 -6.03 -0.28 -7.47
C ASP A 60 -7.47 -0.39 -6.97
N ILE A 61 -8.30 0.51 -7.49
CA ILE A 61 -9.74 0.51 -7.30
C ILE A 61 -10.37 0.27 -8.66
N SER A 62 -11.34 -0.64 -8.74
CA SER A 62 -12.17 -0.87 -9.92
C SER A 62 -13.64 -0.75 -9.54
N ASP A 63 -14.50 -0.63 -10.55
CA ASP A 63 -15.96 -0.68 -10.41
C ASP A 63 -16.55 0.37 -9.43
N SER A 64 -15.82 1.47 -9.15
CA SER A 64 -16.42 2.57 -8.38
C SER A 64 -17.44 3.33 -9.22
N SER A 65 -18.51 3.80 -8.58
CA SER A 65 -19.48 4.73 -9.18
C SER A 65 -18.85 6.03 -9.66
N LYS A 66 -17.70 6.41 -9.09
CA LYS A 66 -16.88 7.53 -9.53
C LYS A 66 -15.68 7.00 -10.31
N SER A 67 -15.81 6.98 -11.63
CA SER A 67 -14.78 6.45 -12.54
C SER A 67 -13.42 7.14 -12.42
N GLU A 68 -13.38 8.37 -11.94
CA GLU A 68 -12.13 9.09 -11.64
C GLU A 68 -11.26 8.39 -10.59
N TYR A 69 -11.78 7.46 -9.79
CA TYR A 69 -10.98 6.68 -8.85
C TYR A 69 -10.46 5.37 -9.42
N ASN A 70 -10.94 4.95 -10.59
CA ASN A 70 -10.59 3.65 -11.12
C ASN A 70 -9.18 3.66 -11.74
N ASN A 71 -8.41 2.60 -11.51
CA ASN A 71 -7.13 2.32 -12.17
C ASN A 71 -6.08 3.45 -12.11
N ARG A 72 -6.01 4.17 -10.98
CA ARG A 72 -5.04 5.28 -10.81
C ARG A 72 -3.67 4.87 -10.31
N GLY A 73 -3.50 3.63 -9.82
CA GLY A 73 -2.31 3.25 -9.07
C GLY A 73 -2.21 4.07 -7.78
N TYR A 74 -2.74 3.55 -6.68
CA TYR A 74 -2.64 4.18 -5.37
C TYR A 74 -1.50 3.54 -4.57
N VAL A 75 -0.96 4.29 -3.61
CA VAL A 75 -0.05 3.77 -2.60
C VAL A 75 -0.69 3.91 -1.23
N LEU A 76 -0.81 2.80 -0.50
CA LEU A 76 -1.16 2.80 0.92
C LEU A 76 0.11 2.80 1.75
N ARG A 77 0.28 3.83 2.58
CA ARG A 77 1.31 3.86 3.63
C ARG A 77 0.71 3.28 4.91
N VAL A 78 1.44 2.34 5.50
CA VAL A 78 1.06 1.64 6.73
C VAL A 78 2.15 1.89 7.78
N LYS A 79 1.84 2.75 8.76
CA LYS A 79 2.74 3.00 9.87
C LYS A 79 2.62 1.87 10.88
N THR A 80 3.73 1.19 11.14
CA THR A 80 3.81 0.06 12.08
C THR A 80 5.21 -0.02 12.67
N ASP A 81 5.37 -0.84 13.72
CA ASP A 81 6.70 -1.24 14.19
C ASP A 81 7.27 -2.28 13.21
N LEU A 82 8.24 -1.90 12.38
CA LEU A 82 8.79 -2.79 11.35
C LEU A 82 9.50 -4.03 11.91
N LYS A 83 9.94 -4.02 13.17
CA LYS A 83 10.59 -5.19 13.78
C LYS A 83 9.54 -6.14 14.36
N LYS A 84 8.51 -5.59 15.00
CA LYS A 84 7.47 -6.36 15.71
C LYS A 84 6.31 -6.78 14.82
N LEU A 85 5.90 -5.94 13.86
CA LEU A 85 4.77 -6.17 12.96
C LEU A 85 3.52 -6.67 13.68
N ASN A 86 3.09 -5.96 14.72
CA ASN A 86 2.04 -6.43 15.63
C ASN A 86 0.73 -5.64 15.57
N LYS A 87 0.76 -4.38 15.11
CA LYS A 87 -0.44 -3.55 14.93
C LYS A 87 -0.21 -2.44 13.93
N ILE A 88 -1.26 -2.05 13.23
CA ILE A 88 -1.29 -0.80 12.46
C ILE A 88 -1.39 0.37 13.44
N ARG A 89 -0.60 1.42 13.21
CA ARG A 89 -0.64 2.67 14.01
C ARG A 89 -1.36 3.79 13.26
N GLU A 90 -1.19 3.83 11.94
CA GLU A 90 -1.72 4.88 11.07
C GLU A 90 -1.76 4.39 9.63
N LEU A 91 -2.75 4.86 8.87
CA LEU A 91 -2.93 4.59 7.45
C LEU A 91 -3.04 5.90 6.68
N MET A 92 -2.46 5.92 5.48
CA MET A 92 -2.57 7.05 4.56
C MET A 92 -2.62 6.56 3.13
N VAL A 93 -3.67 6.96 2.38
CA VAL A 93 -3.75 6.73 0.93
C VAL A 93 -3.12 7.91 0.21
N LEU A 94 -2.20 7.63 -0.69
CA LEU A 94 -1.64 8.60 -1.62
C LEU A 94 -2.11 8.27 -3.04
N ASN A 95 -2.58 9.29 -3.76
CA ASN A 95 -2.59 9.21 -5.22
C ASN A 95 -1.14 9.19 -5.66
N ASP A 96 -0.79 8.34 -6.61
CA ASP A 96 0.56 8.26 -7.12
C ASP A 96 0.69 9.02 -8.44
N PRO A 97 0.95 10.34 -8.46
CA PRO A 97 1.38 11.00 -9.69
C PRO A 97 2.87 10.73 -9.99
N ILE A 98 3.58 9.90 -9.20
CA ILE A 98 5.05 9.84 -9.24
C ILE A 98 5.58 8.58 -9.94
N TYR A 99 4.88 7.44 -9.92
CA TYR A 99 5.40 6.23 -10.59
C TYR A 99 5.03 6.09 -12.07
N SER A 100 4.07 6.85 -12.62
CA SER A 100 3.79 6.84 -14.06
C SER A 100 4.98 7.29 -14.91
N ASN A 101 5.89 8.11 -14.35
CA ASN A 101 7.06 8.61 -15.07
C ASN A 101 8.33 7.76 -14.87
N ILE A 102 8.30 6.71 -14.04
CA ILE A 102 9.48 5.86 -13.78
C ILE A 102 9.47 4.61 -14.67
N GLN A 103 8.30 4.23 -15.21
CA GLN A 103 8.16 3.04 -16.05
C GLN A 103 8.45 3.29 -17.54
N GLU A 104 8.43 4.54 -18.01
CA GLU A 104 8.84 4.90 -19.37
C GLU A 104 10.36 5.05 -19.55
N GLY A 105 11.16 5.00 -18.47
CA GLY A 105 12.62 5.23 -18.51
C GLY A 105 13.50 3.97 -18.51
N ILE A 106 12.93 2.77 -18.57
CA ILE A 106 13.68 1.50 -18.65
C ILE A 106 13.23 0.74 -19.90
N ASN A 107 13.33 1.38 -21.07
CA ASN A 107 13.33 0.74 -22.37
C ASN A 107 14.01 1.72 -23.35
N ASP A 108 15.32 1.86 -23.23
CA ASP A 108 16.25 2.21 -24.31
C ASP A 108 17.67 1.80 -23.91
#